data_AF-A0A2V8AU46-F1
#
_entry.id   AF-A0A2V8AU46-F1
#
_cell.length_a   1.000
_cell.length_b   1.000
_cell.length_c   1.000
_cell.angle_alpha   90.00
_cell.angle_beta   90.00
_cell.angle_gamma   90.00
#
_symmetry.space_group_name_H-M   'P 1'
#
loop_
_entity.id
_entity.type
_entity.pdbx_description
1 polymer ?
#
loop_
_entity_poly.entity_id
_entity_poly.type
_entity_poly.pdbx_seq_one_letter_code
_entity_poly.pdbx_strand_id
1 'polypeptide(L)'
;MGAQDHLVKEWSGVLVPAVAWAADLGVSYAVVKWTCNHNGALLLYAITLCALVMIAVGALAAIRTLALVPASVPSDEGHGGRVRFMGMLGLLSSALFATLVIATAIPQFALRHVCW
;
A
#
# COMPACT_ATOMS: atom_id res chain seq x y z
N MET A 1 -10.00 2.52 -27.30
CA MET A 1 -9.87 1.94 -25.94
C MET A 1 -8.53 2.21 -25.24
N GLY A 2 -7.40 2.52 -25.90
CA GLY A 2 -6.07 2.42 -25.28
C GLY A 2 -5.55 3.53 -24.35
N ALA A 3 -6.26 4.65 -24.13
CA ALA A 3 -5.76 5.72 -23.26
C ALA A 3 -6.12 5.51 -21.78
N GLN A 4 -7.31 4.98 -21.49
CA GLN A 4 -7.77 4.75 -20.11
C GLN A 4 -6.98 3.65 -19.40
N ASP A 5 -6.61 2.59 -20.11
CA ASP A 5 -5.89 1.45 -19.53
C ASP A 5 -4.49 1.85 -19.03
N HIS A 6 -3.81 2.75 -19.75
CA HIS A 6 -2.53 3.30 -19.33
C HIS A 6 -2.66 4.18 -18.08
N LEU A 7 -3.70 5.01 -18.00
CA LEU A 7 -3.99 5.82 -16.81
C LEU A 7 -4.24 4.91 -15.59
N VAL A 8 -5.12 3.92 -15.74
CA VAL A 8 -5.45 3.00 -14.65
C VAL A 8 -4.20 2.26 -14.16
N LYS A 9 -3.31 1.87 -15.07
CA LYS A 9 -2.06 1.19 -14.73
C LYS A 9 -1.09 2.10 -13.96
N GLU A 10 -0.93 3.36 -14.38
CA GLU A 10 -0.08 4.35 -13.69
C GLU A 10 -0.60 4.69 -12.28
N TRP A 11 -1.90 4.95 -12.16
CA TRP A 11 -2.54 5.32 -10.90
C TRP A 11 -2.64 4.16 -9.92
N SER A 12 -2.73 2.92 -10.41
CA SER A 12 -2.79 1.73 -9.55
C SER A 12 -1.58 1.62 -8.61
N GLY A 13 -0.37 1.97 -9.05
CA GLY A 13 0.82 1.92 -8.20
C GLY A 13 0.79 2.91 -7.04
N VAL A 14 0.07 4.02 -7.19
CA VAL A 14 -0.08 5.06 -6.16
C VAL A 14 -1.23 4.76 -5.21
N LEU A 15 -2.37 4.31 -5.77
CA LEU A 15 -3.62 4.13 -5.03
C LEU A 15 -3.71 2.79 -4.31
N VAL A 16 -3.11 1.73 -4.85
CA VAL A 16 -3.16 0.38 -4.23
C VAL A 16 -2.58 0.39 -2.81
N PRO A 17 -1.42 1.01 -2.53
CA PRO A 17 -0.89 1.10 -1.16
C PRO A 17 -1.81 1.85 -0.20
N ALA A 18 -2.41 2.97 -0.65
CA ALA A 18 -3.31 3.78 0.15
C ALA A 18 -4.60 3.03 0.51
N VAL A 19 -5.20 2.35 -0.47
CA VAL A 19 -6.40 1.53 -0.28
C VAL A 19 -6.09 0.34 0.63
N ALA A 20 -4.94 -0.31 0.45
CA ALA A 20 -4.52 -1.42 1.30
C ALA A 20 -4.38 -1.00 2.77
N TRP A 21 -3.76 0.15 3.04
CA TRP A 21 -3.68 0.71 4.39
C TRP A 21 -5.05 1.11 4.96
N ALA A 22 -5.90 1.76 4.17
CA ALA A 22 -7.23 2.15 4.63
C ALA A 22 -8.10 0.92 4.97
N ALA A 23 -7.97 -0.15 4.18
CA ALA A 23 -8.62 -1.42 4.44
C ALA A 23 -8.06 -2.11 5.68
N ASP A 24 -6.73 -2.14 5.85
CA ASP A 24 -6.08 -2.68 7.06
C ASP A 24 -6.65 -2.05 8.33
N LEU A 25 -6.66 -0.72 8.38
CA LEU A 25 -7.20 0.04 9.49
C LEU A 25 -8.69 -0.23 9.68
N GLY A 26 -9.50 -0.05 8.64
CA GLY A 26 -10.96 -0.17 8.74
C GLY A 26 -11.39 -1.56 9.20
N VAL A 27 -10.81 -2.61 8.63
CA VAL A 27 -11.13 -4.00 8.98
C VAL A 27 -10.60 -4.34 10.37
N SER A 28 -9.36 -3.96 10.69
CA SER A 28 -8.79 -4.21 12.02
C SER A 28 -9.63 -3.55 13.13
N TYR A 29 -10.09 -2.31 12.94
CA TYR A 29 -10.95 -1.62 13.89
C TYR A 29 -12.34 -2.25 14.01
N ALA A 30 -12.93 -2.72 12.91
CA ALA A 30 -14.24 -3.39 12.94
C ALA A 30 -14.19 -4.74 13.67
N VAL A 31 -13.08 -5.47 13.50
CA VAL A 31 -12.96 -6.86 13.93
C VAL A 31 -12.34 -6.99 15.34
N VAL A 32 -11.70 -5.94 15.87
CA VAL A 32 -11.00 -5.96 17.17
C VAL A 32 -11.85 -6.50 18.33
N LYS A 33 -13.12 -6.09 18.43
CA LYS A 33 -14.04 -6.56 19.48
C LYS A 33 -14.35 -8.05 19.36
N TRP A 34 -14.54 -8.51 18.12
CA TRP A 34 -14.81 -9.93 17.85
C TRP A 34 -13.60 -10.81 18.18
N THR A 35 -12.40 -10.34 17.82
CA THR A 35 -11.15 -11.05 18.13
C THR A 35 -10.83 -11.08 19.62
N CYS A 36 -11.18 -10.02 20.38
CA CYS A 36 -11.08 -10.04 21.83
C CYS A 36 -11.96 -11.12 22.46
N ASN A 37 -13.18 -11.32 21.95
CA ASN A 37 -14.11 -12.33 22.47
C ASN A 37 -13.72 -13.77 22.08
N HIS A 38 -13.00 -13.96 20.97
CA HIS A 38 -12.61 -15.28 20.44
C HIS A 38 -11.12 -15.59 20.59
N ASN A 39 -10.36 -14.75 21.32
CA ASN A 39 -8.90 -14.83 21.46
C ASN A 39 -8.16 -14.93 20.11
N GLY A 40 -8.71 -14.28 19.08
CA GLY A 40 -8.36 -14.46 17.67
C GLY A 40 -7.28 -13.52 17.16
N ALA A 41 -6.18 -13.32 17.89
CA ALA A 41 -5.09 -12.40 17.47
C ALA A 41 -4.49 -12.75 16.09
N LEU A 42 -4.56 -14.02 15.70
CA LEU A 42 -4.16 -14.50 14.37
C LEU A 42 -4.88 -13.80 13.21
N LEU A 43 -6.15 -13.41 13.39
CA LEU A 43 -6.92 -12.76 12.34
C LEU A 43 -6.40 -11.34 12.05
N LEU A 44 -6.01 -10.59 13.09
CA LEU A 44 -5.40 -9.27 12.91
C LEU A 44 -4.06 -9.38 12.16
N TYR A 45 -3.21 -10.35 12.54
CA TYR A 45 -1.94 -10.57 11.82
C TYR A 45 -2.15 -10.94 10.35
N ALA A 46 -3.18 -11.73 10.05
CA ALA A 46 -3.51 -12.09 8.68
C ALA A 46 -3.93 -10.86 7.86
N ILE A 47 -4.72 -9.95 8.43
CA ILE A 47 -5.14 -8.69 7.78
C ILE A 47 -3.93 -7.80 7.51
N THR A 48 -3.09 -7.57 8.51
CA THR A 48 -1.86 -6.76 8.38
C THR A 48 -0.92 -7.35 7.33
N LEU A 49 -0.75 -8.67 7.30
CA LEU A 49 0.10 -9.35 6.32
C LEU A 49 -0.48 -9.21 4.90
N CYS A 50 -1.80 -9.37 4.73
CA CYS A 50 -2.46 -9.11 3.45
C CYS A 50 -2.27 -7.67 2.97
N ALA A 51 -2.36 -6.68 3.88
CA ALA A 51 -2.14 -5.29 3.53
C ALA A 51 -0.70 -5.02 3.08
N LEU A 52 0.29 -5.59 3.78
CA LEU A 52 1.70 -5.50 3.38
C LEU A 52 1.96 -6.14 2.03
N VAL A 53 1.34 -7.29 1.73
CA VAL A 53 1.44 -7.94 0.41
C VAL A 53 0.87 -7.02 -0.68
N MET A 54 -0.27 -6.39 -0.45
CA MET A 54 -0.88 -5.45 -1.41
C MET A 54 0.01 -4.22 -1.64
N ILE A 55 0.61 -3.68 -0.58
CA ILE A 55 1.57 -2.56 -0.68
C ILE A 55 2.81 -3.00 -1.47
N ALA A 56 3.32 -4.21 -1.24
CA ALA A 56 4.45 -4.75 -1.98
C ALA A 56 4.13 -4.91 -3.48
N VAL A 57 2.91 -5.34 -3.82
CA VAL A 57 2.45 -5.39 -5.22
C VAL A 57 2.44 -3.99 -5.84
N GLY A 58 1.96 -2.97 -5.12
CA GLY A 58 2.01 -1.57 -5.56
C GLY A 58 3.44 -1.06 -5.77
N ALA A 59 4.35 -1.38 -4.85
CA ALA A 59 5.78 -1.05 -4.95
C ALA A 59 6.44 -1.73 -6.15
N LEU A 60 6.16 -3.01 -6.40
CA LEU A 60 6.67 -3.74 -7.56
C LEU A 60 6.15 -3.14 -8.88
N ALA A 61 4.88 -2.72 -8.92
CA ALA A 61 4.33 -2.02 -10.07
C ALA A 61 5.09 -0.70 -10.31
N ALA A 62 5.32 0.10 -9.27
CA ALA A 62 6.08 1.34 -9.33
C ALA A 62 7.53 1.13 -9.82
N ILE A 63 8.23 0.12 -9.28
CA ILE A 63 9.59 -0.24 -9.72
C ILE A 63 9.61 -0.65 -11.19
N ARG A 64 8.63 -1.45 -11.64
CA ARG A 64 8.51 -1.82 -13.05
C ARG A 64 8.24 -0.61 -13.95
N THR A 65 7.41 0.33 -13.51
CA THR A 65 7.18 1.58 -14.27
C THR A 65 8.43 2.44 -14.38
N LEU A 66 9.25 2.49 -13.32
CA LEU A 66 10.54 3.20 -13.32
C LEU A 66 11.56 2.50 -14.22
N ALA A 67 11.60 1.16 -14.23
CA ALA A 67 12.50 0.39 -15.08
C ALA A 67 12.20 0.53 -16.58
N LEU A 68 10.96 0.88 -16.96
CA LEU A 68 10.55 1.12 -18.34
C LEU A 68 11.02 2.47 -18.89
N VAL A 69 11.43 3.40 -18.03
CA VAL A 69 11.89 4.74 -18.43
C VAL A 69 13.39 4.89 -18.13
N PRO A 70 14.26 4.97 -19.16
CA PRO A 70 15.69 5.16 -18.96
C PRO A 70 16.01 6.44 -18.18
N ALA A 71 17.01 6.39 -17.31
CA ALA A 71 17.42 7.54 -16.49
C ALA A 71 17.87 8.76 -17.34
N SER A 72 18.24 8.54 -18.60
CA SER A 72 18.64 9.54 -19.58
C SER A 72 17.48 10.34 -20.18
N VAL A 73 16.23 9.94 -19.96
CA VAL A 73 15.06 10.71 -20.39
C VAL A 73 14.93 11.93 -19.46
N PRO A 74 15.01 13.16 -19.99
CA PRO A 74 14.85 14.38 -19.20
C PRO A 74 13.46 14.40 -18.53
N SER A 75 13.41 14.82 -17.27
CA SER A 75 12.18 14.88 -16.47
C SER A 75 11.15 15.86 -17.03
N ASP A 76 11.59 16.82 -17.84
CA ASP A 76 10.84 18.03 -18.14
C ASP A 76 10.08 17.97 -19.47
N GLU A 77 10.21 16.90 -20.26
CA GLU A 77 9.56 16.79 -21.57
C GLU A 77 8.81 15.45 -21.79
N GLY A 78 7.51 15.56 -22.10
CA GLY A 78 6.70 14.50 -22.70
C GLY A 78 6.17 13.41 -21.76
N HIS A 79 5.67 12.33 -22.36
CA HIS A 79 5.04 11.20 -21.67
C HIS A 79 6.01 10.46 -20.72
N GLY A 80 7.32 10.48 -21.01
CA GLY A 80 8.35 9.83 -20.18
C GLY A 80 8.57 10.48 -18.82
N GLY A 81 8.58 11.82 -18.74
CA GLY A 81 8.71 12.54 -17.47
C GLY A 81 7.55 12.27 -16.52
N ARG A 82 6.32 12.24 -17.06
CA ARG A 82 5.11 11.88 -16.30
C ARG A 82 5.15 10.46 -15.74
N VAL A 83 5.54 9.46 -16.55
CA VAL A 83 5.63 8.06 -16.10
C VAL A 83 6.68 7.92 -14.98
N ARG A 84 7.81 8.61 -15.09
CA ARG A 84 8.86 8.63 -14.05
C ARG A 84 8.37 9.28 -12.76
N PHE A 85 7.67 10.41 -12.84
CA PHE A 85 7.05 11.06 -11.68
C PHE A 85 6.04 10.14 -11.00
N MET A 86 5.12 9.53 -11.75
CA MET A 86 4.12 8.60 -11.22
C MET A 86 4.77 7.36 -10.60
N GLY A 87 5.84 6.83 -11.19
CA GLY A 87 6.61 5.72 -10.62
C GLY A 87 7.28 6.08 -9.30
N MET A 88 7.92 7.26 -9.20
CA MET A 88 8.51 7.73 -7.93
C MET A 88 7.43 7.99 -6.87
N LEU A 89 6.31 8.60 -7.25
CA LEU A 89 5.19 8.85 -6.37
C LEU A 89 4.58 7.54 -5.83
N GLY A 90 4.45 6.53 -6.70
CA GLY A 90 3.99 5.20 -6.30
C GLY A 90 4.95 4.54 -5.30
N LEU A 91 6.26 4.66 -5.52
CA LEU A 91 7.25 4.10 -4.60
C LEU A 91 7.25 4.80 -3.23
N LEU A 92 7.18 6.13 -3.23
CA LEU A 92 7.06 6.94 -2.00
C LEU A 92 5.76 6.63 -1.25
N SER A 93 4.64 6.51 -1.97
CA SER A 93 3.34 6.09 -1.43
C SER A 93 3.47 4.73 -0.76
N SER A 94 4.04 3.73 -1.45
CA SER A 94 4.27 2.41 -0.87
C SER A 94 5.13 2.44 0.38
N ALA A 95 6.22 3.21 0.39
CA ALA A 95 7.08 3.33 1.57
C ALA A 95 6.34 3.96 2.77
N LEU A 96 5.57 5.03 2.52
CA LEU A 96 4.76 5.69 3.53
C LEU A 96 3.71 4.74 4.12
N PHE A 97 2.91 4.10 3.27
CA PHE A 97 1.82 3.23 3.73
C PHE A 97 2.33 1.93 4.35
N ALA A 98 3.45 1.37 3.89
CA ALA A 98 4.11 0.26 4.57
C ALA A 98 4.52 0.65 5.99
N THR A 99 5.11 1.84 6.16
CA THR A 99 5.48 2.37 7.48
C THR A 99 4.25 2.54 8.37
N LEU A 100 3.14 3.05 7.83
CA LEU A 100 1.89 3.20 8.57
C LEU A 100 1.30 1.85 8.99
N VAL A 101 1.25 0.85 8.11
CA VAL A 101 0.77 -0.51 8.45
C VAL A 101 1.66 -1.19 9.49
N ILE A 102 2.98 -0.98 9.43
CA ILE A 102 3.88 -1.46 10.48
C ILE A 102 3.60 -0.74 11.81
N ALA A 103 3.38 0.57 11.78
CA ALA A 103 3.06 1.35 12.96
C ALA A 103 1.71 0.94 13.59
N THR A 104 0.71 0.56 12.79
CA THR A 104 -0.59 0.06 13.29
C THR A 104 -0.51 -1.35 13.86
N ALA A 105 0.50 -2.14 13.48
CA ALA A 105 0.76 -3.42 14.13
C ALA A 105 1.25 -3.27 15.59
N ILE A 106 1.99 -2.19 15.91
CA ILE A 106 2.52 -1.95 17.26
C ILE A 106 1.41 -1.95 18.34
N PRO A 107 0.32 -1.18 18.22
CA PRO A 107 -0.75 -1.21 19.21
C PRO A 107 -1.44 -2.57 19.30
N GLN A 108 -1.52 -3.36 18.21
CA GLN A 108 -2.06 -4.72 18.27
C GLN A 108 -1.22 -5.62 19.21
N PHE A 109 0.10 -5.45 19.22
CA PHE A 109 0.99 -6.15 20.15
C PHE A 109 0.94 -5.59 21.57
N ALA A 110 0.98 -4.27 21.72
CA ALA A 110 1.04 -3.60 23.02
C ALA A 110 -0.28 -3.68 23.80
N LEU A 111 -1.42 -3.59 23.10
CA LEU A 111 -2.75 -3.56 23.69
C LEU A 111 -3.45 -4.93 23.67
N ARG A 112 -2.76 -6.01 23.30
CA ARG A 112 -3.35 -7.37 23.27
C ARG A 112 -3.98 -7.81 24.60
N HIS A 113 -3.57 -7.19 25.70
CA HIS A 113 -4.01 -7.48 27.06
C HIS A 113 -5.18 -6.62 27.52
N VAL A 114 -5.48 -5.53 26.80
CA VAL A 114 -6.48 -4.54 27.17
C VAL A 114 -7.68 -4.71 26.23
N CYS A 115 -8.48 -5.72 26.49
CA CYS A 115 -9.82 -5.84 25.91
C CYS A 115 -10.78 -5.09 26.84
N TRP A 116 -11.30 -3.94 26.41
CA TRP A 116 -12.36 -3.19 27.07
C TRP A 116 -13.73 -3.54 26.48
#